data_AF-A0A3A4ZCH8-F1
#
_entry.id   AF-A0A3A4ZCH8-F1
#
_cell.length_a   1.000
_cell.length_b   1.000
_cell.length_c   1.000
_cell.angle_alpha   90.00
_cell.angle_beta   90.00
_cell.angle_gamma   90.00
#
_symmetry.space_group_name_H-M   'P 1'
#
loop_
_entity.id
_entity.type
_entity.pdbx_description
1 polymer ?
#
loop_
_entity_poly.entity_id
_entity_poly.type
_entity_poly.pdbx_seq_one_letter_code
_entity_poly.pdbx_strand_id
1 'polypeptide(L)'
;LIFERMKEEVRTGKPLKTAMELGFGRAWDSIRDANICTLITAFILFNPFNWNFLNVSGMVRGFALTLAIGIAVSLFTGVVVTRNLIRIFYRG
;
A
#
# COMPACT_ATOMS: atom_id res chain seq x y z
N LEU A 1 0.46 -0.43 12.22
CA LEU A 1 1.82 -0.22 11.65
C LEU A 1 2.43 1.16 11.92
N ILE A 2 1.91 2.27 11.37
CA ILE A 2 2.54 3.62 11.53
C ILE A 2 2.71 3.99 13.01
N PHE A 3 1.65 3.87 13.81
CA PHE A 3 1.67 4.20 15.24
C PHE A 3 2.61 3.29 16.05
N GLU A 4 2.68 2.00 15.71
CA GLU A 4 3.62 1.06 16.32
C GLU A 4 5.07 1.43 15.99
N ARG A 5 5.37 1.74 14.72
CA ARG A 5 6.72 2.14 14.29
C ARG A 5 7.15 3.47 14.89
N MET A 6 6.24 4.44 15.00
CA MET A 6 6.50 5.66 15.76
C MET A 6 6.82 5.38 17.22
N LYS A 7 6.04 4.51 17.89
CA LYS A 7 6.26 4.13 19.28
C LYS A 7 7.61 3.42 19.46
N GLU A 8 8.05 2.68 18.45
CA GLU A 8 9.36 2.01 18.38
C GLU A 8 10.52 3.03 18.27
N GLU A 9 10.42 4.02 17.37
CA GLU A 9 11.44 5.07 17.20
C GLU A 9 11.51 6.05 18.39
N VAL A 10 10.38 6.29 19.07
CA VAL A 10 10.35 7.05 20.34
C VAL A 10 11.03 6.27 21.46
N ARG A 11 10.84 4.95 21.49
CA ARG A 11 11.45 4.06 22.50
C ARG A 11 12.96 3.87 22.30
N THR A 12 13.47 4.05 21.08
CA THR A 12 14.92 4.16 20.80
C THR A 12 15.50 5.55 21.12
N GLY A 13 14.71 6.46 21.71
CA GLY A 13 15.19 7.72 22.26
C GLY A 13 15.24 8.88 21.26
N LYS A 14 14.65 8.74 20.08
CA LYS A 14 14.60 9.84 19.11
C LYS A 14 13.53 10.88 19.47
N PRO A 15 13.76 12.17 19.18
CA PRO A 15 12.75 13.21 19.36
C PRO A 15 11.47 12.88 18.62
N LEU A 16 10.31 13.12 19.24
CA LEU A 16 8.99 12.79 18.70
C LEU A 16 8.78 13.31 17.26
N LYS A 17 9.30 14.50 16.95
CA LYS A 17 9.25 15.08 15.59
C LYS A 17 9.97 14.19 14.56
N THR A 18 11.21 13.80 14.85
CA THR A 18 12.04 12.98 13.96
C THR A 18 11.55 11.53 13.87
N ALA A 19 11.06 10.98 14.99
CA ALA A 19 10.46 9.64 15.02
C ALA A 19 9.18 9.57 14.16
N MET A 20 8.37 10.64 14.17
CA MET A 20 7.16 10.75 13.35
C MET A 20 7.50 10.83 11.85
N GLU A 21 8.49 11.63 11.49
CA GLU A 21 8.97 11.82 10.11
C GLU A 21 9.51 10.52 9.49
N LEU A 22 10.41 9.85 10.20
CA LEU A 22 10.98 8.56 9.79
C LEU A 22 9.93 7.44 9.78
N GLY A 23 9.05 7.43 10.79
CA GLY A 23 7.98 6.44 10.92
C GLY A 23 6.96 6.55 9.78
N PHE A 24 6.61 7.76 9.35
CA PHE A 24 5.71 7.99 8.24
C PHE A 24 6.31 7.58 6.89
N GLY A 25 7.55 7.99 6.60
CA GLY A 25 8.21 7.66 5.33
C GLY A 25 8.34 6.16 5.10
N ARG A 26 8.84 5.42 6.10
CA ARG A 26 9.01 3.96 5.99
C ARG A 26 7.70 3.19 5.91
N ALA A 27 6.70 3.64 6.66
CA ALA A 27 5.39 3.00 6.63
C ALA A 27 4.67 3.25 5.30
N TRP A 28 4.88 4.41 4.68
CA TRP A 28 4.37 4.69 3.34
C TRP A 28 4.96 3.73 2.29
N ASP A 29 6.27 3.50 2.33
CA ASP A 29 6.92 2.56 1.41
C ASP A 29 6.36 1.13 1.59
N SER A 30 6.20 0.67 2.84
CA SER A 30 5.58 -0.64 3.12
C SER A 30 4.14 -0.76 2.61
N ILE A 31 3.33 0.31 2.73
CA ILE A 31 1.96 0.33 2.22
C ILE A 31 1.96 0.26 0.69
N ARG A 32 2.85 1.00 0.03
CA ARG A 32 2.97 0.98 -1.42
C ARG A 32 3.35 -0.42 -1.92
N ASP A 33 4.36 -1.04 -1.33
CA ASP A 33 4.81 -2.39 -1.72
C ASP A 33 3.71 -3.45 -1.52
N ALA A 34 2.95 -3.38 -0.43
CA ALA A 34 1.83 -4.28 -0.19
C ALA A 34 0.75 -4.15 -1.29
N ASN A 35 0.41 -2.92 -1.70
CA ASN A 35 -0.55 -2.70 -2.79
C ASN A 35 -0.01 -3.20 -4.15
N ILE A 36 1.28 -3.03 -4.43
CA ILE A 36 1.92 -3.54 -5.66
C ILE A 36 1.87 -5.06 -5.72
N CYS A 37 2.25 -5.75 -4.64
CA CYS A 37 2.14 -7.22 -4.57
C CYS A 37 0.71 -7.68 -4.82
N THR A 38 -0.29 -6.99 -4.26
CA THR A 38 -1.69 -7.34 -4.45
C THR A 38 -2.16 -7.11 -5.89
N LEU A 39 -1.66 -6.08 -6.59
CA LEU A 39 -1.94 -5.86 -8.02
C LEU A 39 -1.37 -7.00 -8.87
N ILE A 40 -0.17 -7.48 -8.55
CA ILE A 40 0.44 -8.63 -9.22
C ILE A 40 -0.43 -9.87 -9.01
N THR A 41 -0.91 -10.10 -7.78
CA THR A 41 -1.84 -11.21 -7.50
C THR A 41 -3.14 -11.07 -8.29
N ALA A 42 -3.74 -9.88 -8.35
CA ALA A 42 -4.93 -9.61 -9.15
C ALA A 42 -4.69 -9.92 -10.64
N PHE A 43 -3.53 -9.51 -11.17
CA PHE A 43 -3.14 -9.76 -12.55
C PHE A 43 -3.00 -11.25 -12.86
N ILE A 44 -2.40 -12.02 -11.95
CA ILE A 44 -2.28 -13.48 -12.07
C ILE A 44 -3.66 -14.14 -12.04
N LEU A 45 -4.54 -13.73 -11.11
CA LEU A 45 -5.89 -14.30 -11.00
C LEU A 45 -6.79 -13.97 -12.19
N PHE A 46 -6.63 -12.78 -12.78
CA PHE A 46 -7.36 -12.41 -14.00
C PHE A 46 -6.97 -13.29 -15.19
N ASN A 47 -5.74 -13.84 -15.18
CA ASN A 47 -5.16 -14.67 -16.23
C ASN A 47 -5.42 -14.09 -17.65
N PRO A 48 -4.87 -12.90 -17.96
CA PRO A 48 -5.14 -12.19 -19.22
C PRO A 48 -4.55 -12.91 -20.45
N PHE A 49 -3.46 -13.66 -20.26
CA PHE A 49 -2.75 -14.35 -21.34
C PHE A 49 -3.25 -15.78 -21.62
N ASN A 50 -4.35 -16.21 -20.97
CA ASN A 50 -4.89 -17.58 -21.05
C ASN A 50 -3.79 -18.65 -20.92
N TRP A 51 -2.93 -18.50 -19.92
CA TRP A 51 -1.92 -19.51 -19.64
C TRP A 51 -2.61 -20.81 -19.22
N ASN A 52 -2.27 -21.93 -19.89
CA ASN A 52 -2.88 -23.25 -19.69
C ASN A 52 -2.73 -23.80 -18.27
N PHE A 53 -1.80 -23.28 -17.48
CA PHE A 53 -1.58 -23.69 -16.09
C PHE A 53 -2.40 -22.89 -15.06
N LEU A 54 -3.04 -21.79 -15.47
CA LEU A 54 -3.86 -20.94 -14.60
C LEU A 54 -5.35 -21.24 -14.79
N ASN A 55 -6.09 -21.29 -13.68
CA ASN A 55 -7.52 -21.60 -13.68
C ASN A 55 -8.33 -20.53 -14.43
N VAL A 56 -9.03 -20.94 -15.49
CA VAL A 56 -9.94 -20.11 -16.29
C VAL A 56 -11.35 -20.17 -15.70
N SER A 57 -11.48 -20.07 -14.38
CA SER A 57 -12.80 -20.04 -13.74
C SER A 57 -13.35 -18.61 -13.81
N GLY A 58 -14.54 -18.45 -14.40
CA GLY A 58 -15.18 -17.13 -14.57
C GLY A 58 -15.38 -16.37 -13.26
N MET A 59 -15.65 -17.07 -12.15
CA MET A 59 -15.76 -16.46 -10.82
C MET A 59 -14.45 -15.83 -10.34
N VAL A 60 -13.30 -16.47 -10.63
CA VAL A 60 -11.97 -15.98 -10.22
C VAL A 60 -11.61 -14.70 -10.98
N ARG A 61 -11.97 -14.61 -12.27
CA ARG A 61 -11.82 -13.37 -13.05
C ARG A 61 -12.67 -12.23 -12.52
N GLY A 62 -13.91 -12.52 -12.11
CA GLY A 62 -14.78 -11.53 -11.46
C GLY A 62 -14.22 -11.02 -10.14
N PHE A 63 -13.68 -11.92 -9.31
CA PHE A 63 -12.97 -11.55 -8.08
C PHE A 63 -11.70 -10.73 -8.35
N ALA A 64 -10.92 -11.10 -9.37
CA ALA A 64 -9.73 -10.34 -9.75
C ALA A 64 -10.05 -8.90 -10.16
N LEU A 65 -11.17 -8.69 -10.85
CA LEU A 65 -11.63 -7.37 -11.25
C LEU A 65 -12.00 -6.50 -10.04
N THR A 66 -12.78 -7.03 -9.09
CA THR A 66 -13.14 -6.28 -7.88
C THR A 66 -11.92 -5.99 -7.01
N LEU A 67 -10.97 -6.93 -6.92
CA LEU A 67 -9.69 -6.74 -6.24
C LEU A 67 -8.87 -5.61 -6.90
N ALA A 68 -8.78 -5.61 -8.24
CA ALA A 68 -8.06 -4.57 -8.97
C ALA A 68 -8.66 -3.17 -8.75
N ILE A 69 -10.00 -3.05 -8.79
CA ILE A 69 -10.70 -1.79 -8.50
C ILE A 69 -10.44 -1.35 -7.06
N GLY A 70 -10.53 -2.28 -6.09
CA GLY A 70 -10.24 -1.99 -4.69
C GLY A 70 -8.83 -1.45 -4.47
N ILE A 71 -7.83 -2.01 -5.16
CA ILE A 71 -6.45 -1.52 -5.06
C ILE A 71 -6.28 -0.18 -5.76
N ALA A 72 -6.93 0.07 -6.90
CA ALA A 72 -6.89 1.37 -7.55
C ALA A 72 -7.42 2.49 -6.63
N VAL A 73 -8.53 2.22 -5.93
CA VAL A 73 -9.09 3.14 -4.91
C VAL A 73 -8.16 3.29 -3.70
N SER A 74 -7.55 2.19 -3.24
CA SER A 74 -6.56 2.19 -2.15
C SER A 74 -5.33 3.03 -2.50
N LEU A 75 -4.77 2.85 -3.70
CA LEU A 75 -3.63 3.62 -4.20
C LEU A 75 -3.99 5.09 -4.38
N PHE A 76 -5.17 5.40 -4.92
CA PHE A 76 -5.63 6.78 -5.02
C PHE A 76 -5.73 7.44 -3.65
N THR A 77 -6.38 6.78 -2.70
CA THR A 77 -6.49 7.25 -1.31
C THR A 77 -5.10 7.41 -0.69
N GLY A 78 -4.21 6.44 -0.89
CA GLY A 78 -2.84 6.49 -0.43
C GLY A 78 -2.08 7.69 -1.00
N VAL A 79 -2.10 7.91 -2.32
CA VAL A 79 -1.39 9.01 -2.97
C VAL A 79 -1.91 10.36 -2.47
N VAL A 80 -3.23 10.51 -2.32
CA VAL A 80 -3.84 11.71 -1.75
C VAL A 80 -3.42 11.91 -0.30
N VAL A 81 -3.44 10.86 0.51
CA VAL A 81 -3.03 10.89 1.93
C VAL A 81 -1.55 11.26 2.04
N THR A 82 -0.67 10.67 1.23
CA THR A 82 0.77 10.95 1.21
C THR A 82 1.08 12.35 0.74
N ARG A 83 0.40 12.83 -0.30
CA ARG A 83 0.56 14.20 -0.77
C ARG A 83 0.11 15.21 0.30
N ASN A 84 -0.95 14.90 1.05
CA ASN A 84 -1.39 15.72 2.19
C ASN A 84 -0.41 15.64 3.37
N LEU A 85 0.10 14.46 3.70
CA LEU A 85 1.10 14.28 4.75
C LEU A 85 2.40 15.01 4.46
N ILE A 86 2.96 14.86 3.25
CA ILE A 86 4.16 15.58 2.83
C ILE A 86 3.91 17.09 2.90
N ARG A 87 2.74 17.57 2.47
CA ARG A 87 2.39 19.00 2.52
C ARG A 87 2.25 19.54 3.95
N ILE A 88 1.71 18.74 4.88
CA ILE A 88 1.63 19.08 6.30
C ILE A 88 3.03 19.08 6.93
N PHE A 89 3.86 18.10 6.56
CA PHE A 89 5.18 17.91 7.13
C PHE A 89 6.21 18.96 6.64
N TYR A 90 6.25 19.23 5.33
CA TYR A 90 7.19 20.20 4.73
C TYR A 90 6.87 21.66 5.08
N ARG A 91 5.73 21.92 5.74
CA ARG A 91 5.33 23.24 6.25
C ARG A 91 5.50 23.36 7.78
N GLY A 92 6.14 22.39 8.44
CA GLY A 92 6.38 22.34 9.89
C GLY A 92 7.84 22.50 10.30
#